data_AF-A0A7Y0G632-F1
#
_entry.id   AF-A0A7Y0G632-F1
#
_cell.length_a   1.000
_cell.length_b   1.000
_cell.length_c   1.000
_cell.angle_alpha   90.00
_cell.angle_beta   90.00
_cell.angle_gamma   90.00
#
_symmetry.space_group_name_H-M   'P 1'
#
loop_
_entity.id
_entity.type
_entity.pdbx_description
1 polymer ?
#
loop_
_entity_poly.entity_id
_entity_poly.type
_entity_poly.pdbx_seq_one_letter_code
_entity_poly.pdbx_strand_id
1 'polypeptide(L)'
;MAKTGDSLTRRRWFSFQVRDRERMADLSHWDFAENFSGYDAAALILGLEPSESEDEQWRVRIVTDRMSVHYKNAINRLFEEIFIDELENVDFKEPIRIELLSVKLNDLHRKCELFGVETPLHDWLADKRQIRFEVQEFERYSIARWITQIEMKSVYSFDRKLSTTVNAAVETDIDPADLPEELHAANIAFRAVTNGYGDRTATFKNRLIDYLKGNFITLNNEAIQRIATVANPDKGRGRKKFNSQ
;
A
#
# COMPACT_ATOMS: atom_id res chain seq x y z
N MET A 1 -16.78 -65.50 15.19
CA MET A 1 -16.65 -64.74 13.92
C MET A 1 -16.25 -63.31 14.26
N ALA A 2 -14.96 -62.99 14.14
CA ALA A 2 -14.41 -61.68 14.42
C ALA A 2 -14.40 -60.84 13.12
N LYS A 3 -14.87 -59.59 13.19
CA LYS A 3 -14.76 -58.61 12.09
C LYS A 3 -13.66 -57.62 12.42
N THR A 4 -12.56 -57.73 11.69
CA THR A 4 -11.50 -56.74 11.52
C THR A 4 -11.90 -55.78 10.41
N GLY A 5 -11.78 -54.47 10.65
CA GLY A 5 -11.82 -53.47 9.58
C GLY A 5 -12.27 -52.09 10.05
N ASP A 6 -11.33 -51.25 10.49
CA ASP A 6 -11.13 -49.89 9.99
C ASP A 6 -10.07 -49.16 10.84
N SER A 7 -8.86 -48.96 10.31
CA SER A 7 -7.81 -48.20 11.00
C SER A 7 -6.95 -47.32 10.09
N LEU A 8 -7.36 -47.07 8.84
CA LEU A 8 -6.50 -46.41 7.85
C LEU A 8 -6.77 -44.91 7.59
N THR A 9 -7.70 -44.25 8.28
CA THR A 9 -8.03 -42.83 8.02
C THR A 9 -7.43 -41.80 8.98
N ARG A 10 -6.66 -42.19 10.01
CA ARG A 10 -6.17 -41.24 11.05
C ARG A 10 -4.68 -40.85 10.99
N ARG A 11 -3.93 -41.19 9.92
CA ARG A 11 -2.47 -40.92 9.85
C ARG A 11 -2.00 -39.95 8.77
N ARG A 12 -2.86 -39.02 8.30
CA ARG A 12 -2.45 -38.02 7.28
C ARG A 12 -2.53 -36.55 7.69
N TRP A 13 -2.87 -36.24 8.94
CA TRP A 13 -3.07 -34.85 9.39
C TRP A 13 -1.92 -34.25 10.22
N PHE A 14 -0.89 -35.03 10.59
CA PHE A 14 0.17 -34.55 11.51
C PHE A 14 1.54 -34.30 10.86
N SER A 15 1.73 -34.55 9.57
CA SER A 15 3.02 -34.30 8.90
C SER A 15 3.19 -32.90 8.30
N PHE A 16 2.19 -32.02 8.42
CA PHE A 16 2.25 -30.66 7.87
C PHE A 16 2.93 -29.63 8.79
N GLN A 17 3.17 -29.94 10.07
CA GLN A 17 3.60 -28.93 11.05
C GLN A 17 5.10 -28.62 11.11
N VAL A 18 5.98 -29.39 10.45
CA VAL A 18 7.43 -29.28 10.70
C VAL A 18 8.24 -28.75 9.52
N ARG A 19 7.74 -28.81 8.28
CA ARG A 19 8.48 -28.29 7.10
C ARG A 19 8.22 -26.81 6.76
N ASP A 20 7.18 -26.19 7.33
CA ASP A 20 6.78 -24.82 6.97
C ASP A 20 7.45 -23.72 7.81
N ARG A 21 8.27 -24.05 8.82
CA ARG A 21 8.96 -23.03 9.64
C ARG A 21 10.22 -22.44 8.99
N GLU A 22 10.80 -23.09 7.99
CA GLU A 22 12.08 -22.65 7.38
C GLU A 22 11.93 -21.78 6.12
N ARG A 23 10.70 -21.46 5.70
CA ARG A 23 10.44 -20.49 4.62
C ARG A 23 9.44 -19.42 5.08
N MET A 24 9.77 -18.68 6.14
CA MET A 24 9.22 -17.32 6.20
C MET A 24 9.89 -16.56 5.07
N ALA A 25 9.13 -16.34 3.98
CA ALA A 25 9.61 -15.57 2.86
C ALA A 25 10.07 -14.20 3.37
N ASP A 26 11.14 -13.67 2.80
CA ASP A 26 11.48 -12.27 3.00
C ASP A 26 10.38 -11.44 2.32
N LEU A 27 9.47 -10.87 3.13
CA LEU A 27 8.35 -10.05 2.67
C LEU A 27 8.71 -8.56 2.61
N SER A 28 9.99 -8.20 2.78
CA SER A 28 10.42 -6.79 2.87
C SER A 28 10.21 -6.00 1.57
N HIS A 29 10.11 -6.66 0.40
CA HIS A 29 9.79 -5.96 -0.85
C HIS A 29 8.35 -5.41 -0.87
N TRP A 30 7.43 -5.97 -0.06
CA TRP A 30 6.08 -5.45 0.10
C TRP A 30 6.03 -4.18 0.94
N ASP A 31 7.13 -3.77 1.57
CA ASP A 31 7.17 -2.56 2.40
C ASP A 31 6.98 -1.25 1.62
N PHE A 32 7.11 -1.29 0.30
CA PHE A 32 6.93 -0.14 -0.59
C PHE A 32 5.51 -0.07 -1.17
N ALA A 33 4.70 -1.11 -1.02
CA ALA A 33 3.31 -1.09 -1.47
C ALA A 33 2.46 -0.21 -0.54
N GLU A 34 1.71 0.72 -1.13
CA GLU A 34 0.79 1.60 -0.39
C GLU A 34 -0.61 0.96 -0.25
N ASN A 35 -1.03 0.27 -1.31
CA ASN A 35 -2.33 -0.36 -1.46
C ASN A 35 -2.18 -1.86 -1.69
N PHE A 36 -3.16 -2.62 -1.21
CA PHE A 36 -3.20 -4.07 -1.33
C PHE A 36 -4.57 -4.52 -1.79
N SER A 37 -4.64 -5.53 -2.66
CA SER A 37 -5.88 -6.25 -2.83
C SER A 37 -6.24 -7.01 -1.55
N GLY A 38 -7.50 -7.42 -1.40
CA GLY A 38 -7.91 -8.27 -0.28
C GLY A 38 -7.13 -9.60 -0.20
N TYR A 39 -6.73 -10.14 -1.35
CA TYR A 39 -5.93 -11.37 -1.43
C TYR A 39 -4.47 -11.13 -1.00
N ASP A 40 -3.84 -10.06 -1.48
CA ASP A 40 -2.45 -9.74 -1.10
C ASP A 40 -2.34 -9.54 0.41
N ALA A 41 -3.26 -8.74 0.96
CA ALA A 41 -3.32 -8.50 2.40
C ALA A 41 -3.49 -9.81 3.19
N ALA A 42 -4.39 -10.69 2.75
CA ALA A 42 -4.64 -11.97 3.41
C ALA A 42 -3.42 -12.92 3.34
N ALA A 43 -2.70 -12.96 2.22
CA ALA A 43 -1.47 -13.72 2.08
C ALA A 43 -0.38 -13.21 3.04
N LEU A 44 -0.15 -11.90 3.06
CA LEU A 44 0.84 -11.26 3.92
C LEU A 44 0.52 -11.44 5.41
N ILE A 45 -0.76 -11.38 5.80
CA ILE A 45 -1.21 -11.69 7.17
C ILE A 45 -0.75 -13.07 7.62
N LEU A 46 -0.83 -14.06 6.73
CA LEU A 46 -0.42 -15.44 6.98
C LEU A 46 1.08 -15.70 6.76
N GLY A 47 1.84 -14.68 6.36
CA GLY A 47 3.28 -14.81 6.07
C GLY A 47 3.59 -15.50 4.75
N LEU A 48 2.66 -15.40 3.78
CA LEU A 48 2.78 -15.99 2.45
C LEU A 48 3.10 -14.89 1.42
N GLU A 49 3.82 -15.26 0.38
CA GLU A 49 3.98 -14.41 -0.79
C GLU A 49 2.65 -14.35 -1.55
N PRO A 50 2.10 -13.17 -1.86
CA PRO A 50 0.94 -13.06 -2.73
C PRO A 50 1.21 -13.69 -4.09
N SER A 51 0.32 -14.59 -4.52
CA SER A 51 0.45 -15.29 -5.79
C SER A 51 -0.93 -15.69 -6.32
N GLU A 52 -1.01 -15.82 -7.64
CA GLU A 52 -2.25 -16.14 -8.34
C GLU A 52 -2.59 -17.65 -8.33
N SER A 53 -1.76 -18.48 -7.71
CA SER A 53 -1.99 -19.93 -7.62
C SER A 53 -3.29 -20.27 -6.87
N GLU A 54 -4.16 -21.09 -7.46
CA GLU A 54 -5.41 -21.53 -6.83
C GLU A 54 -5.17 -22.19 -5.47
N ASP A 55 -4.11 -23.00 -5.33
CA ASP A 55 -3.77 -23.69 -4.08
C ASP A 55 -3.45 -22.70 -2.95
N GLU A 56 -2.83 -21.57 -3.27
CA GLU A 56 -2.50 -20.53 -2.28
C GLU A 56 -3.71 -19.66 -1.95
N GLN A 57 -4.58 -19.39 -2.93
CA GLN A 57 -5.86 -18.72 -2.70
C GLN A 57 -6.72 -19.47 -1.68
N TRP A 58 -6.72 -20.81 -1.73
CA TRP A 58 -7.42 -21.63 -0.74
C TRP A 58 -6.87 -21.47 0.68
N ARG A 59 -5.56 -21.27 0.83
CA ARG A 59 -4.91 -21.08 2.14
C ARG A 59 -5.30 -19.77 2.80
N VAL A 60 -5.46 -18.71 2.00
CA VAL A 60 -5.80 -17.36 2.48
C VAL A 60 -7.30 -17.13 2.61
N ARG A 61 -8.13 -18.04 2.09
CA ARG A 61 -9.59 -17.90 1.98
C ARG A 61 -10.28 -17.48 3.28
N ILE A 62 -9.88 -18.05 4.41
CA ILE A 62 -10.51 -17.75 5.71
C ILE A 62 -10.30 -16.27 6.07
N VAL A 63 -9.12 -15.72 5.78
CA VAL A 63 -8.79 -14.31 6.04
C VAL A 63 -9.53 -13.41 5.04
N THR A 64 -9.54 -13.76 3.76
CA THR A 64 -10.27 -12.98 2.73
C THR A 64 -11.78 -12.95 3.00
N ASP A 65 -12.38 -14.07 3.39
CA ASP A 65 -13.81 -14.16 3.72
C ASP A 65 -14.13 -13.25 4.92
N ARG A 66 -13.25 -13.23 5.94
CA ARG A 66 -13.41 -12.34 7.10
C ARG A 66 -13.27 -10.87 6.71
N MET A 67 -12.28 -10.51 5.90
CA MET A 67 -12.10 -9.15 5.39
C MET A 67 -13.34 -8.69 4.61
N SER A 68 -13.87 -9.54 3.74
CA SER A 68 -15.07 -9.28 2.94
C SER A 68 -16.30 -8.97 3.80
N VAL A 69 -16.48 -9.66 4.94
CA VAL A 69 -17.56 -9.35 5.89
C VAL A 69 -17.40 -7.93 6.47
N HIS A 70 -16.21 -7.58 6.97
CA HIS A 70 -15.98 -6.25 7.57
C HIS A 70 -16.04 -5.11 6.55
N TYR A 71 -15.66 -5.37 5.30
CA TYR A 71 -15.82 -4.43 4.20
C TYR A 71 -17.32 -4.20 3.85
N LYS A 72 -18.13 -5.26 3.77
CA LYS A 72 -19.57 -5.14 3.55
C LYS A 72 -20.27 -4.36 4.67
N ASN A 73 -19.85 -4.58 5.92
CA ASN A 73 -20.37 -3.82 7.05
C ASN A 73 -20.04 -2.33 6.92
N ALA A 74 -18.83 -1.99 6.46
CA ALA A 74 -18.45 -0.60 6.21
C ALA A 74 -19.29 0.05 5.10
N ILE A 75 -19.59 -0.68 4.02
CA ILE A 75 -20.50 -0.20 2.97
C ILE A 75 -21.91 0.07 3.53
N ASN A 76 -22.48 -0.90 4.25
CA ASN A 76 -23.82 -0.78 4.80
C ASN A 76 -23.93 0.41 5.75
N ARG A 77 -22.91 0.61 6.60
CA ARG A 77 -22.87 1.77 7.49
C ARG A 77 -22.83 3.07 6.71
N LEU A 78 -21.94 3.17 5.72
CA LEU A 78 -21.84 4.40 4.92
C LEU A 78 -23.17 4.72 4.23
N PHE A 79 -23.89 3.69 3.78
CA PHE A 79 -25.23 3.85 3.23
C PHE A 79 -26.23 4.35 4.29
N GLU A 80 -26.23 3.77 5.49
CA GLU A 80 -27.09 4.21 6.59
C GLU A 80 -26.78 5.66 7.01
N GLU A 81 -25.50 6.02 7.14
CA GLU A 81 -25.04 7.35 7.55
C GLU A 81 -25.44 8.45 6.56
N ILE A 82 -25.53 8.13 5.27
CA ILE A 82 -25.80 9.14 4.22
C ILE A 82 -27.27 9.19 3.84
N PHE A 83 -27.96 8.04 3.77
CA PHE A 83 -29.33 7.99 3.23
C PHE A 83 -30.42 7.89 4.30
N ILE A 84 -30.08 7.63 5.56
CA ILE A 84 -31.05 7.51 6.67
C ILE A 84 -30.90 8.71 7.59
N ASP A 85 -31.33 9.87 7.09
CA ASP A 85 -31.27 11.18 7.76
C ASP A 85 -32.26 11.29 8.97
N GLU A 86 -33.09 10.26 9.21
CA GLU A 86 -34.26 10.33 10.12
C GLU A 86 -34.09 9.65 11.49
N LEU A 87 -32.88 9.23 11.91
CA LEU A 87 -32.67 8.68 13.25
C LEU A 87 -32.41 9.79 14.30
N GLU A 88 -33.26 10.82 14.31
CA GLU A 88 -33.32 11.77 15.42
C GLU A 88 -33.74 11.02 16.70
N ASN A 89 -32.78 10.87 17.63
CA ASN A 89 -32.94 10.46 19.04
C ASN A 89 -32.80 8.98 19.43
N VAL A 90 -32.24 8.10 18.59
CA VAL A 90 -31.84 6.79 19.12
C VAL A 90 -30.43 6.87 19.69
N ASP A 91 -30.35 6.85 21.02
CA ASP A 91 -29.10 6.76 21.80
C ASP A 91 -28.46 5.38 21.57
N PHE A 92 -27.93 5.17 20.36
CA PHE A 92 -27.11 4.04 20.05
C PHE A 92 -25.78 4.25 20.78
N LYS A 93 -25.61 3.58 21.92
CA LYS A 93 -24.26 3.25 22.41
C LYS A 93 -23.56 2.52 21.26
N GLU A 94 -22.78 3.25 20.48
CA GLU A 94 -22.17 2.68 19.30
C GLU A 94 -21.26 1.52 19.73
N PRO A 95 -21.57 0.27 19.38
CA PRO A 95 -20.62 -0.80 19.57
C PRO A 95 -19.34 -0.42 18.83
N ILE A 96 -18.17 -0.76 19.39
CA ILE A 96 -16.88 -0.56 18.72
C ILE A 96 -16.98 -1.22 17.33
N ARG A 97 -17.08 -0.41 16.28
CA ARG A 97 -17.36 -0.89 14.93
C ARG A 97 -16.04 -1.30 14.28
N ILE A 98 -15.94 -2.57 13.92
CA ILE A 98 -14.77 -3.11 13.25
C ILE A 98 -15.01 -3.05 11.74
N GLU A 99 -14.39 -2.08 11.09
CA GLU A 99 -14.61 -1.73 9.69
C GLU A 99 -13.31 -1.77 8.91
N LEU A 100 -13.40 -2.30 7.70
CA LEU A 100 -12.32 -2.31 6.72
C LEU A 100 -12.73 -1.42 5.54
N LEU A 101 -12.15 -0.22 5.47
CA LEU A 101 -12.42 0.75 4.41
C LEU A 101 -11.49 0.52 3.22
N SER A 102 -12.06 0.36 2.03
CA SER A 102 -11.28 0.40 0.79
C SER A 102 -10.88 1.85 0.46
N VAL A 103 -9.84 2.01 -0.37
CA VAL A 103 -9.40 3.34 -0.86
C VAL A 103 -10.57 4.08 -1.50
N LYS A 104 -11.31 3.38 -2.36
CA LYS A 104 -12.45 3.94 -3.08
C LYS A 104 -13.59 4.35 -2.13
N LEU A 105 -13.89 3.53 -1.13
CA LEU A 105 -14.94 3.80 -0.15
C LEU A 105 -14.58 5.01 0.71
N ASN A 106 -13.32 5.12 1.13
CA ASN A 106 -12.80 6.26 1.89
C ASN A 106 -12.87 7.57 1.07
N ASP A 107 -12.48 7.51 -0.21
CA ASP A 107 -12.58 8.65 -1.14
C ASP A 107 -14.03 9.12 -1.33
N LEU A 108 -14.97 8.18 -1.46
CA LEU A 108 -16.39 8.49 -1.62
C LEU A 108 -16.96 9.11 -0.35
N HIS A 109 -16.68 8.52 0.81
CA HIS A 109 -17.10 9.06 2.11
C HIS A 109 -16.63 10.50 2.27
N ARG A 110 -15.34 10.78 2.04
CA ARG A 110 -14.78 12.13 2.11
C ARG A 110 -15.45 13.10 1.14
N LYS A 111 -15.82 12.66 -0.07
CA LYS A 111 -16.53 13.51 -1.03
C LYS A 111 -17.95 13.83 -0.58
N CYS A 112 -18.66 12.87 0.01
CA CYS A 112 -19.98 13.11 0.57
C CYS A 112 -19.89 14.10 1.75
N GLU A 113 -18.93 13.92 2.66
CA GLU A 113 -18.69 14.87 3.76
C GLU A 113 -18.35 16.30 3.28
N LEU A 114 -17.53 16.43 2.24
CA LEU A 114 -17.05 17.74 1.77
C LEU A 114 -18.05 18.50 0.90
N PHE A 115 -18.80 17.78 0.06
CA PHE A 115 -19.63 18.42 -0.97
C PHE A 115 -21.13 18.25 -0.73
N GLY A 116 -21.55 17.39 0.20
CA GLY A 116 -22.96 17.02 0.40
C GLY A 116 -23.59 16.39 -0.84
N VAL A 117 -22.78 15.94 -1.81
CA VAL A 117 -23.27 15.33 -3.04
C VAL A 117 -23.27 13.82 -2.85
N GLU A 118 -24.46 13.27 -2.69
CA GLU A 118 -24.69 11.82 -2.52
C GLU A 118 -24.55 11.04 -3.84
N THR A 119 -24.68 11.72 -4.98
CA THR A 119 -24.75 11.10 -6.32
C THR A 119 -23.57 10.17 -6.63
N PRO A 120 -22.29 10.54 -6.37
CA PRO A 120 -21.15 9.66 -6.65
C PRO A 120 -21.17 8.36 -5.84
N LEU A 121 -21.65 8.40 -4.59
CA LEU A 121 -21.76 7.21 -3.76
C LEU A 121 -22.94 6.35 -4.22
N HIS A 122 -24.11 6.96 -4.46
CA HIS A 122 -25.29 6.27 -4.96
C HIS A 122 -24.98 5.50 -6.26
N ASP A 123 -24.33 6.17 -7.22
CA ASP A 123 -23.97 5.56 -8.51
C ASP A 123 -22.96 4.42 -8.33
N TRP A 124 -22.01 4.58 -7.41
CA TRP A 124 -21.04 3.53 -7.10
C TRP A 124 -21.71 2.32 -6.45
N LEU A 125 -22.64 2.53 -5.51
CA LEU A 125 -23.42 1.46 -4.86
C LEU A 125 -24.34 0.72 -5.84
N ALA A 126 -24.87 1.42 -6.84
CA ALA A 126 -25.70 0.83 -7.88
C ALA A 126 -24.90 -0.12 -8.79
N ASP A 127 -23.60 0.13 -8.99
CA ASP A 127 -22.72 -0.75 -9.76
C ASP A 127 -22.20 -1.93 -8.92
N LYS A 128 -22.94 -3.04 -9.00
CA LYS A 128 -22.58 -4.32 -8.34
C LYS A 128 -21.18 -4.82 -8.66
N ARG A 129 -20.56 -4.41 -9.77
CA ARG A 129 -19.20 -4.84 -10.12
C ARG A 129 -18.17 -4.04 -9.32
N GLN A 130 -18.41 -2.74 -9.15
CA GLN A 130 -17.47 -1.85 -8.46
C GLN A 130 -17.48 -2.04 -6.95
N ILE A 131 -18.58 -2.52 -6.36
CA ILE A 131 -18.64 -2.79 -4.91
C ILE A 131 -18.04 -4.14 -4.52
N ARG A 132 -17.66 -4.99 -5.48
CA ARG A 132 -17.10 -6.32 -5.18
C ARG A 132 -15.81 -6.20 -4.39
N PHE A 133 -15.67 -7.04 -3.37
CA PHE A 133 -14.49 -7.06 -2.50
C PHE A 133 -13.21 -7.34 -3.32
N GLU A 134 -13.31 -8.23 -4.31
CA GLU A 134 -12.18 -8.71 -5.11
C GLU A 134 -11.57 -7.63 -6.02
N VAL A 135 -12.30 -6.54 -6.29
CA VAL A 135 -11.79 -5.42 -7.09
C VAL A 135 -11.41 -4.21 -6.23
N GLN A 136 -11.50 -4.33 -4.91
CA GLN A 136 -11.10 -3.28 -4.00
C GLN A 136 -9.61 -3.35 -3.65
N GLU A 137 -9.06 -2.16 -3.47
CA GLU A 137 -7.77 -1.96 -2.84
C GLU A 137 -7.95 -1.36 -1.45
N PHE A 138 -7.05 -1.72 -0.55
CA PHE A 138 -7.04 -1.30 0.84
C PHE A 138 -5.69 -0.64 1.16
N GLU A 139 -5.75 0.54 1.76
CA GLU A 139 -4.57 1.19 2.30
C GLU A 139 -3.93 0.33 3.39
N ARG A 140 -2.59 0.33 3.43
CA ARG A 140 -1.79 -0.25 4.51
C ARG A 140 -2.33 0.07 5.90
N TYR A 141 -2.64 1.35 6.15
CA TYR A 141 -3.13 1.83 7.44
C TYR A 141 -4.51 1.25 7.80
N SER A 142 -5.41 1.15 6.81
CA SER A 142 -6.74 0.56 6.98
C SER A 142 -6.66 -0.92 7.39
N ILE A 143 -5.76 -1.68 6.75
CA ILE A 143 -5.51 -3.08 7.10
C ILE A 143 -4.91 -3.19 8.51
N ALA A 144 -3.90 -2.38 8.84
CA ALA A 144 -3.28 -2.37 10.17
C ALA A 144 -4.32 -2.12 11.27
N ARG A 145 -5.14 -1.07 11.11
CA ARG A 145 -6.21 -0.71 12.05
C ARG A 145 -7.21 -1.86 12.20
N TRP A 146 -7.65 -2.44 11.09
CA TRP A 146 -8.59 -3.56 11.08
C TRP A 146 -8.04 -4.78 11.83
N ILE A 147 -6.80 -5.20 11.55
CA ILE A 147 -6.13 -6.32 12.24
C ILE A 147 -6.11 -6.11 13.76
N THR A 148 -5.74 -4.90 14.20
CA THR A 148 -5.74 -4.54 15.63
C THR A 148 -7.13 -4.61 16.24
N GLN A 149 -8.15 -4.09 15.56
CA GLN A 149 -9.53 -4.10 16.06
C GLN A 149 -10.12 -5.51 16.21
N ILE A 150 -9.76 -6.45 15.34
CA ILE A 150 -10.20 -7.86 15.44
C ILE A 150 -9.27 -8.74 16.30
N GLU A 151 -8.26 -8.14 16.93
CA GLU A 151 -7.23 -8.82 17.73
C GLU A 151 -6.53 -9.97 16.98
N MET A 152 -6.35 -9.84 15.67
CA MET A 152 -5.71 -10.85 14.84
C MET A 152 -4.20 -10.66 14.83
N LYS A 153 -3.44 -11.77 14.86
CA LYS A 153 -1.99 -11.75 14.68
C LYS A 153 -1.66 -11.79 13.19
N SER A 154 -0.75 -10.93 12.77
CA SER A 154 -0.22 -10.88 11.40
C SER A 154 1.27 -11.22 11.44
N VAL A 155 1.73 -12.02 10.47
CA VAL A 155 3.17 -12.27 10.27
C VAL A 155 3.84 -11.05 9.65
N TYR A 156 3.18 -10.42 8.68
CA TYR A 156 3.63 -9.17 8.07
C TYR A 156 3.21 -7.94 8.88
N SER A 157 4.08 -6.95 9.02
CA SER A 157 3.76 -5.71 9.74
C SER A 157 3.19 -4.64 8.81
N PHE A 158 1.88 -4.42 8.89
CA PHE A 158 1.23 -3.31 8.19
C PHE A 158 1.42 -1.98 8.93
N ASP A 159 1.58 -2.00 10.24
CA ASP A 159 1.91 -0.81 11.05
C ASP A 159 3.41 -0.50 10.94
N ARG A 160 3.84 -0.18 9.72
CA ARG A 160 5.14 0.44 9.56
C ARG A 160 4.94 1.89 9.98
N LYS A 161 5.29 2.20 11.23
CA LYS A 161 5.91 3.51 11.49
C LYS A 161 6.99 3.60 10.44
N LEU A 162 6.86 4.51 9.47
CA LEU A 162 7.98 4.90 8.63
C LEU A 162 9.05 5.25 9.64
N SER A 163 9.93 4.28 9.94
CA SER A 163 11.09 4.51 10.74
C SER A 163 11.86 5.48 9.88
N THR A 164 11.70 6.76 10.18
CA THR A 164 12.51 7.87 9.73
C THR A 164 13.90 7.66 10.33
N THR A 165 14.48 6.50 10.04
CA THR A 165 15.84 6.10 10.32
C THR A 165 16.53 6.15 8.96
N VAL A 166 16.47 7.34 8.37
CA VAL A 166 17.43 7.74 7.37
C VAL A 166 18.70 8.09 8.17
N ASN A 167 19.68 7.20 8.11
CA ASN A 167 21.10 7.42 8.40
C ASN A 167 21.55 7.48 9.88
N ALA A 168 21.80 6.30 10.46
CA ALA A 168 22.89 6.15 11.40
C ALA A 168 24.08 5.45 10.69
N ALA A 169 25.21 6.16 10.64
CA ALA A 169 26.56 5.71 10.32
C ALA A 169 26.95 5.41 8.85
N VAL A 170 27.13 6.49 8.07
CA VAL A 170 28.36 6.65 7.26
C VAL A 170 28.86 8.06 7.53
N GLU A 171 29.96 8.18 8.28
CA GLU A 171 30.69 9.43 8.51
C GLU A 171 31.34 9.88 7.19
N THR A 172 30.56 10.52 6.33
CA THR A 172 31.10 11.58 5.47
C THR A 172 30.76 12.89 6.16
N ASP A 173 31.80 13.62 6.54
CA ASP A 173 31.78 14.96 7.11
C ASP A 173 31.08 15.94 6.14
N ILE A 174 29.75 15.88 6.12
CA ILE A 174 28.85 16.77 5.37
C ILE A 174 27.93 17.36 6.43
N ASP A 175 27.99 18.68 6.60
CA ASP A 175 27.19 19.40 7.58
C ASP A 175 25.70 19.16 7.30
N PRO A 176 24.95 18.53 8.22
CA PRO A 176 23.53 18.25 8.04
C PRO A 176 22.65 19.53 8.05
N ALA A 177 23.20 20.70 8.36
CA ALA A 177 22.53 21.98 8.17
C ALA A 177 22.38 22.38 6.69
N ASP A 178 23.16 21.78 5.78
CA ASP A 178 23.19 22.15 4.35
C ASP A 178 22.14 21.44 3.46
N LEU A 179 21.29 20.53 3.98
CA LEU A 179 20.40 19.73 3.10
C LEU A 179 18.94 19.47 3.57
N PRO A 180 18.07 20.50 3.64
CA PRO A 180 16.63 20.31 3.45
C PRO A 180 16.03 21.03 2.22
N GLU A 181 16.67 22.07 1.70
CA GLU A 181 16.14 22.85 0.57
C GLU A 181 16.51 22.22 -0.79
N GLU A 182 17.73 21.73 -0.95
CA GLU A 182 18.19 21.09 -2.20
C GLU A 182 17.38 19.84 -2.54
N LEU A 183 17.03 19.02 -1.52
CA LEU A 183 16.28 17.78 -1.72
C LEU A 183 14.84 18.06 -2.16
N HIS A 184 14.22 19.08 -1.56
CA HIS A 184 12.89 19.53 -1.94
C HIS A 184 12.89 20.08 -3.38
N ALA A 185 13.87 20.93 -3.70
CA ALA A 185 14.06 21.47 -5.04
C ALA A 185 14.30 20.36 -6.08
N ALA A 186 15.06 19.33 -5.73
CA ALA A 186 15.31 18.17 -6.59
C ALA A 186 14.02 17.42 -6.95
N ASN A 187 13.18 17.11 -5.96
CA ASN A 187 11.92 16.38 -6.17
C ASN A 187 10.94 17.20 -7.03
N ILE A 188 10.80 18.51 -6.75
CA ILE A 188 9.93 19.39 -7.54
C ILE A 188 10.42 19.49 -8.99
N ALA A 189 11.72 19.77 -9.19
CA ALA A 189 12.29 19.90 -10.53
C ALA A 189 12.15 18.59 -11.32
N PHE A 190 12.39 17.44 -10.68
CA PHE A 190 12.22 16.13 -11.31
C PHE A 190 10.78 15.90 -11.79
N ARG A 191 9.79 16.15 -10.94
CA ARG A 191 8.37 16.01 -11.32
C ARG A 191 7.99 16.97 -12.45
N ALA A 192 8.42 18.23 -12.38
CA ALA A 192 8.13 19.22 -13.40
C ALA A 192 8.69 18.83 -14.78
N VAL A 193 9.97 18.43 -14.85
CA VAL A 193 10.60 18.03 -16.12
C VAL A 193 10.03 16.71 -16.64
N THR A 194 9.68 15.78 -15.76
CA THR A 194 9.00 14.51 -16.13
C THR A 194 7.62 14.77 -16.72
N ASN A 195 6.89 15.78 -16.22
CA ASN A 195 5.62 16.25 -16.77
C ASN A 195 5.77 17.10 -18.04
N GLY A 196 6.97 17.18 -18.61
CA GLY A 196 7.22 17.82 -19.90
C GLY A 196 7.48 19.32 -19.83
N TYR A 197 7.79 19.88 -18.65
CA TYR A 197 8.21 21.28 -18.52
C TYR A 197 9.60 21.52 -19.13
N GLY A 198 9.78 22.69 -19.76
CA GLY A 198 11.03 23.12 -20.41
C GLY A 198 11.10 22.79 -21.90
N ASP A 199 12.19 23.20 -22.54
CA ASP A 199 12.43 22.93 -23.97
C ASP A 199 12.66 21.43 -24.20
N ARG A 200 11.76 20.78 -24.94
CA ARG A 200 11.81 19.34 -25.25
C ARG A 200 13.00 18.94 -26.11
N THR A 201 13.64 19.89 -26.80
CA THR A 201 14.85 19.62 -27.59
C THR A 201 16.11 19.56 -26.71
N ALA A 202 16.06 20.08 -25.48
CA ALA A 202 17.14 20.03 -24.53
C ALA A 202 17.19 18.70 -23.76
N THR A 203 18.39 18.32 -23.30
CA THR A 203 18.58 17.11 -22.48
C THR A 203 17.80 17.20 -21.16
N PHE A 204 17.43 16.06 -20.56
CA PHE A 204 16.73 16.04 -19.25
C PHE A 204 17.51 16.83 -18.19
N LYS A 205 18.83 16.68 -18.15
CA LYS A 205 19.71 17.45 -17.25
C LYS A 205 19.63 18.96 -17.49
N ASN A 206 19.66 19.42 -18.73
CA ASN A 206 19.59 20.87 -19.02
C ASN A 206 18.22 21.43 -18.63
N ARG A 207 17.14 20.70 -18.89
CA ARG A 207 15.79 21.09 -18.44
C ARG A 207 15.67 21.21 -16.92
N LEU A 208 16.32 20.32 -16.16
CA LEU A 208 16.41 20.44 -14.70
C LEU A 208 17.15 21.71 -14.27
N ILE A 209 18.30 22.00 -14.90
CA ILE A 209 19.10 23.19 -14.61
C ILE A 209 18.29 24.46 -14.87
N ASP A 210 17.61 24.54 -16.02
CA ASP A 210 16.81 25.69 -16.39
C ASP A 210 15.63 25.89 -15.43
N TYR A 211 14.95 24.81 -15.06
CA TYR A 211 13.87 24.84 -14.06
C TYR A 211 14.36 25.36 -12.71
N LEU A 212 15.49 24.84 -12.21
CA LEU A 212 16.05 25.21 -10.91
C LEU A 212 16.48 26.67 -10.87
N LYS A 213 17.15 27.17 -11.91
CA LYS A 213 17.55 28.58 -12.01
C LYS A 213 16.36 29.54 -12.00
N GLY A 214 15.25 29.15 -12.62
CA GLY A 214 14.05 29.99 -12.70
C GLY A 214 13.21 30.01 -11.41
N ASN A 215 13.19 28.91 -10.66
CA ASN A 215 12.27 28.72 -9.53
C ASN A 215 12.94 28.74 -8.16
N PHE A 216 14.26 28.52 -8.09
CA PHE A 216 15.02 28.44 -6.84
C PHE A 216 16.23 29.38 -6.89
N ILE A 217 15.96 30.69 -6.86
CA ILE A 217 16.96 31.76 -7.01
C ILE A 217 17.98 31.77 -5.86
N THR A 218 17.60 31.21 -4.70
CA THR A 218 18.44 31.06 -3.52
C THR A 218 19.56 30.03 -3.71
N LEU A 219 19.40 29.09 -4.64
CA LEU A 219 20.39 28.04 -4.89
C LEU A 219 21.57 28.57 -5.71
N ASN A 220 22.78 28.29 -5.23
CA ASN A 220 23.99 28.61 -5.98
C ASN A 220 24.14 27.69 -7.22
N ASN A 221 24.93 28.13 -8.20
CA ASN A 221 25.12 27.36 -9.45
C ASN A 221 25.71 25.96 -9.22
N GLU A 222 26.48 25.77 -8.13
CA GLU A 222 27.08 24.48 -7.80
C GLU A 222 26.01 23.48 -7.32
N ALA A 223 25.14 23.90 -6.40
CA ALA A 223 23.99 23.15 -5.89
C ALA A 223 23.07 22.74 -7.04
N ILE A 224 22.76 23.66 -7.95
CA ILE A 224 21.96 23.38 -9.15
C ILE A 224 22.59 22.26 -9.99
N GLN A 225 23.92 22.28 -10.19
CA GLN A 225 24.63 21.24 -10.93
C GLN A 225 24.64 19.90 -10.20
N ARG A 226 24.77 19.88 -8.87
CA ARG A 226 24.69 18.66 -8.05
C ARG A 226 23.30 18.04 -8.13
N ILE A 227 22.25 18.83 -7.87
CA ILE A 227 20.85 18.40 -7.97
C ILE A 227 20.55 17.83 -9.36
N ALA A 228 20.88 18.58 -10.43
CA ALA A 228 20.64 18.13 -11.79
C ALA A 228 21.42 16.86 -12.16
N THR A 229 22.57 16.61 -11.51
CA THR A 229 23.39 15.42 -11.72
C THR A 229 22.86 14.20 -10.96
N VAL A 230 22.25 14.40 -9.79
CA VAL A 230 21.65 13.34 -8.96
C VAL A 230 20.25 12.97 -9.47
N ALA A 231 19.43 13.95 -9.84
CA ALA A 231 18.06 13.75 -10.30
C ALA A 231 17.96 13.30 -11.78
N ASN A 232 19.05 13.33 -12.55
CA ASN A 232 19.03 12.90 -13.94
C ASN A 232 18.99 11.35 -14.02
N PRO A 233 17.89 10.75 -14.52
CA PRO A 233 17.77 9.30 -14.65
C PRO A 233 18.73 8.72 -15.70
N ASP A 234 19.26 9.57 -16.59
CA ASP A 234 20.05 9.20 -17.76
C ASP A 234 21.52 8.88 -17.45
N LYS A 235 21.88 8.69 -16.17
CA LYS A 235 23.11 7.95 -15.83
C LYS A 235 22.83 6.47 -16.05
N GLY A 236 22.74 6.09 -17.31
CA GLY A 236 22.81 4.72 -17.77
C GLY A 236 24.07 4.07 -17.21
N ARG A 237 23.95 3.48 -16.01
CA ARG A 237 24.53 2.20 -15.69
C ARG A 237 23.86 1.17 -16.61
N GLY A 238 24.13 1.28 -17.92
CA GLY A 238 24.29 0.09 -18.70
C GLY A 238 25.41 -0.68 -18.01
N ARG A 239 25.04 -1.70 -17.24
CA ARG A 239 25.96 -2.73 -16.78
C ARG A 239 26.84 -3.05 -17.98
N LYS A 240 28.13 -2.67 -17.96
CA LYS A 240 29.08 -3.00 -19.03
C LYS A 240 28.88 -4.49 -19.28
N LYS A 241 28.37 -4.86 -20.46
CA LYS A 241 28.37 -6.26 -20.89
C LYS A 241 29.84 -6.64 -20.91
N PHE A 242 30.29 -7.39 -19.91
CA PHE A 242 31.57 -8.06 -19.98
C PHE A 242 31.45 -9.00 -21.17
N ASN A 243 32.19 -8.72 -22.24
CA ASN A 243 32.35 -9.67 -23.33
C ASN A 243 33.04 -10.90 -22.72
N SER A 244 32.29 -11.98 -22.52
CA SER A 244 32.87 -13.31 -22.34
C SER A 244 33.53 -13.68 -23.67
N GLN A 245 34.85 -13.90 -23.62
CA GLN A 245 35.68 -14.39 -24.72
C GLN A 245 35.15 -15.70 -25.30
#